data_AF-A0A0C2CGK4-F1
#
_entry.id   AF-A0A0C2CGK4-F1
#
_cell.length_a   1.000
_cell.length_b   1.000
_cell.length_c   1.000
_cell.angle_alpha   90.00
_cell.angle_beta   90.00
_cell.angle_gamma   90.00
#
_symmetry.space_group_name_H-M   'P 1'
#
loop_
_entity.id
_entity.type
_entity.pdbx_description
1 polymer ?
#
loop_
_entity_poly.entity_id
_entity_poly.type
_entity_poly.pdbx_seq_one_letter_code
_entity_poly.pdbx_strand_id
1 'polypeptide(L)'
;QNQPSFHAAGGFMDDDDQYQERRDEISEAKQRRADAKFASQEIPDDCIKCKKPMFDSWLWERYNHPVCDGCRDDLGEHKLIPRTEAKSTYLLKDCDLDLRNPPLRFWAKKNPHNPRYGDMKLYLKCQVGL
;
A
#
# COMPACT_ATOMS: atom_id res chain seq x y z
N GLN A 1 30.16 44.55 -18.96
CA GLN A 1 28.98 43.98 -19.65
C GLN A 1 28.34 43.01 -18.68
N ASN A 2 27.12 43.33 -18.25
CA ASN A 2 26.44 42.74 -17.10
C ASN A 2 25.73 41.44 -17.55
N GLN A 3 26.03 40.29 -16.93
CA GLN A 3 25.27 39.06 -17.19
C GLN A 3 23.84 39.22 -16.62
N PRO A 4 22.78 38.85 -17.36
CA PRO A 4 21.44 38.87 -16.80
C PRO A 4 21.30 37.76 -15.73
N SER A 5 20.72 38.10 -14.57
CA SER A 5 20.44 37.12 -13.52
C SER A 5 19.20 36.29 -13.88
N PHE A 6 19.32 34.96 -13.84
CA PHE A 6 18.21 34.02 -14.04
C PHE A 6 17.33 33.89 -12.78
N HIS A 7 17.00 35.00 -12.13
CA HIS A 7 16.26 34.95 -10.85
C HIS A 7 14.75 34.66 -11.02
N ALA A 8 14.29 34.44 -12.26
CA ALA A 8 12.89 34.16 -12.60
C ALA A 8 12.67 32.79 -13.27
N ALA A 9 13.56 31.82 -13.05
CA ALA A 9 13.37 30.43 -13.51
C ALA A 9 12.51 29.59 -12.53
N GLY A 10 11.52 30.21 -11.88
CA GLY A 10 10.58 29.55 -10.96
C GLY A 10 9.22 29.34 -11.60
N GLY A 11 9.15 28.52 -12.65
CA GLY A 11 7.88 28.10 -13.25
C GLY A 11 7.33 26.88 -12.52
N PHE A 12 6.48 27.09 -11.52
CA PHE A 12 5.52 26.06 -11.09
C PHE A 12 4.38 26.10 -12.11
N MET A 13 4.26 25.09 -12.96
CA MET A 13 3.21 25.05 -13.98
C MET A 13 1.97 24.39 -13.39
N ASP A 14 0.84 25.10 -13.32
CA ASP A 14 -0.48 24.57 -12.89
C ASP A 14 -0.92 23.31 -13.68
N ASP A 15 -0.30 23.05 -14.83
CA ASP A 15 -0.53 21.86 -15.66
C ASP A 15 0.08 20.58 -15.03
N ASP A 16 1.20 20.71 -14.30
CA ASP A 16 1.81 19.59 -13.58
C ASP A 16 0.95 19.16 -12.37
N ASP A 17 0.29 20.12 -11.70
CA ASP A 17 -0.56 19.87 -10.52
C ASP A 17 -1.85 19.12 -10.90
N GLN A 18 -2.56 19.58 -11.95
CA GLN A 18 -3.77 18.90 -12.45
C GLN A 18 -3.49 17.47 -12.93
N TYR A 19 -2.32 17.24 -13.54
CA TYR A 19 -1.92 15.91 -13.97
C TYR A 19 -1.68 14.97 -12.78
N GLN A 20 -1.05 15.50 -11.73
CA GLN A 20 -0.79 14.76 -10.50
C GLN A 20 -2.10 14.38 -9.79
N GLU A 21 -3.05 15.30 -9.67
CA GLU A 21 -4.38 15.03 -9.09
C GLU A 21 -5.12 13.91 -9.82
N ARG A 22 -5.25 14.00 -11.15
CA ARG A 22 -5.89 12.96 -11.98
C ARG A 22 -5.25 11.59 -11.75
N ARG A 23 -3.93 11.56 -11.57
CA ARG A 23 -3.19 10.32 -11.35
C ARG A 23 -3.45 9.74 -9.97
N ASP A 24 -3.63 10.59 -8.97
CA ASP A 24 -3.98 10.20 -7.61
C ASP A 24 -5.39 9.62 -7.58
N GLU A 25 -6.37 10.26 -8.23
CA GLU A 25 -7.73 9.73 -8.39
C GLU A 25 -7.75 8.33 -9.04
N ILE A 26 -6.95 8.13 -10.10
CA ILE A 26 -6.83 6.82 -10.77
C ILE A 26 -6.25 5.77 -9.82
N SER A 27 -5.24 6.14 -9.02
CA SER A 27 -4.62 5.22 -8.05
C SER A 27 -5.60 4.83 -6.93
N GLU A 28 -6.35 5.79 -6.41
CA GLU A 28 -7.38 5.54 -5.39
C GLU A 28 -8.54 4.71 -5.92
N ALA A 29 -8.99 4.97 -7.15
CA ALA A 29 -10.03 4.17 -7.79
C ALA A 29 -9.57 2.71 -7.99
N LYS A 30 -8.29 2.48 -8.35
CA LYS A 30 -7.71 1.14 -8.45
C LYS A 30 -7.65 0.44 -7.09
N GLN A 31 -7.21 1.14 -6.05
CA GLN A 31 -7.16 0.61 -4.68
C GLN A 31 -8.57 0.24 -4.19
N ARG A 32 -9.56 1.14 -4.34
CA ARG A 32 -10.96 0.87 -3.97
C ARG A 32 -11.53 -0.36 -4.67
N ARG A 33 -11.27 -0.54 -5.97
CA ARG A 33 -11.69 -1.73 -6.71
C ARG A 33 -11.03 -3.01 -6.21
N ALA A 34 -9.77 -2.95 -5.77
CA ALA A 34 -9.08 -4.09 -5.18
C ALA A 34 -9.66 -4.42 -3.79
N ASP A 35 -9.90 -3.41 -2.97
CA ASP A 35 -10.47 -3.54 -1.63
C ASP A 35 -11.92 -4.03 -1.63
N ALA A 36 -12.71 -3.65 -2.65
CA ALA A 36 -14.08 -4.12 -2.81
C ALA A 36 -14.21 -5.66 -2.87
N LYS A 37 -13.16 -6.36 -3.31
CA LYS A 37 -13.13 -7.84 -3.30
C LYS A 37 -13.14 -8.45 -1.90
N PHE A 38 -12.78 -7.65 -0.89
CA PHE A 38 -12.66 -8.05 0.51
C PHE A 38 -13.72 -7.39 1.41
N ALA A 39 -14.62 -6.59 0.83
CA ALA A 39 -15.62 -5.82 1.57
C ALA A 39 -16.70 -6.70 2.24
N SER A 40 -16.82 -7.97 1.85
CA SER A 40 -17.75 -8.91 2.46
C SER A 40 -17.29 -9.49 3.81
N GLN A 41 -16.08 -9.17 4.25
CA GLN A 41 -15.55 -9.67 5.52
C GLN A 41 -15.92 -8.72 6.66
N GLU A 42 -16.58 -9.26 7.68
CA GLU A 42 -16.92 -8.53 8.90
C GLU A 42 -15.74 -8.52 9.88
N ILE A 43 -15.60 -7.44 10.63
CA ILE A 43 -14.55 -7.33 11.65
C ILE A 43 -14.79 -8.35 12.77
N PRO A 44 -13.81 -9.19 13.12
CA PRO A 44 -13.93 -10.07 14.26
C PRO A 44 -14.03 -9.27 15.55
N ASP A 45 -14.84 -9.76 16.49
CA ASP A 45 -15.01 -9.12 17.78
C ASP A 45 -13.69 -9.06 18.56
N ASP A 46 -12.83 -10.07 18.45
CA ASP A 46 -11.61 -10.20 19.26
C ASP A 46 -10.31 -10.22 18.43
N CYS A 47 -9.26 -9.60 18.97
CA CYS A 47 -7.91 -9.68 18.42
C CYS A 47 -7.30 -11.08 18.56
N ILE A 48 -6.70 -11.63 17.50
CA ILE A 48 -6.11 -12.98 17.52
C ILE A 48 -4.92 -13.12 18.48
N LYS A 49 -4.23 -12.01 18.80
CA LYS A 49 -3.06 -12.03 19.70
C LYS A 49 -3.41 -11.85 21.17
N CYS A 50 -4.23 -10.83 21.50
CA CYS A 50 -4.55 -10.51 22.89
C CYS A 50 -5.96 -10.88 23.33
N LYS A 51 -6.83 -11.35 22.42
CA LYS A 51 -8.24 -11.71 22.68
C LYS A 51 -9.05 -10.60 23.37
N LYS A 52 -8.66 -9.35 23.14
CA LYS A 52 -9.42 -8.18 23.57
C LYS A 52 -10.39 -7.78 22.46
N PRO A 53 -11.53 -7.17 22.81
CA PRO A 53 -12.46 -6.68 21.82
C PRO A 53 -11.76 -5.65 20.92
N MET A 54 -11.92 -5.79 19.61
CA MET A 54 -11.37 -4.90 18.59
C MET A 54 -12.50 -4.36 17.71
N PHE A 55 -12.56 -3.04 17.56
CA PHE A 55 -13.61 -2.36 16.80
C PHE A 55 -13.04 -1.61 15.59
N ASP A 56 -11.85 -1.05 15.75
CA ASP A 56 -11.08 -0.38 14.72
C ASP A 56 -9.61 -0.77 14.83
N SER A 57 -9.06 -1.31 13.76
CA SER A 57 -7.61 -1.48 13.65
C SER A 57 -7.15 -1.11 12.27
N TRP A 58 -5.98 -0.48 12.23
CA TRP A 58 -5.28 -0.16 10.99
C TRP A 58 -5.02 -1.40 10.12
N LEU A 59 -4.65 -2.52 10.75
CA LEU A 59 -4.40 -3.79 10.05
C LEU A 59 -5.69 -4.40 9.49
N TRP A 60 -6.81 -4.22 10.19
CA TRP A 60 -8.11 -4.64 9.69
C TRP A 60 -8.54 -3.78 8.49
N GLU A 61 -8.53 -2.45 8.63
CA GLU A 61 -8.97 -1.52 7.58
C GLU A 61 -8.22 -1.74 6.26
N ARG A 62 -6.92 -2.03 6.31
CA ARG A 62 -6.04 -2.14 5.13
C ARG A 62 -5.81 -3.55 4.63
N TYR A 63 -5.85 -4.56 5.49
CA TYR A 63 -5.47 -5.93 5.14
C TYR A 63 -6.47 -6.99 5.59
N ASN A 64 -7.56 -6.62 6.27
CA ASN A 64 -8.47 -7.53 6.97
C ASN A 64 -7.72 -8.50 7.90
N HIS A 65 -6.66 -8.01 8.54
CA HIS A 65 -5.89 -8.82 9.48
C HIS A 65 -6.38 -8.54 10.92
N PRO A 66 -6.91 -9.54 11.64
CA PRO A 66 -7.62 -9.37 12.92
C PRO A 66 -6.67 -9.19 14.11
N VAL A 67 -5.81 -8.17 14.04
CA VAL A 67 -4.85 -7.81 15.09
C VAL A 67 -5.07 -6.37 15.47
N CYS A 68 -5.28 -6.09 16.76
CA CYS A 68 -5.40 -4.72 17.26
C CYS A 68 -4.07 -3.96 17.17
N ASP A 69 -4.15 -2.63 17.19
CA ASP A 69 -2.97 -1.77 17.03
C ASP A 69 -1.93 -1.93 18.16
N GLY A 70 -2.34 -2.35 19.35
CA GLY A 70 -1.42 -2.66 20.45
C GLY A 70 -0.63 -3.96 20.26
N CYS A 71 -1.10 -4.87 19.40
CA CYS A 71 -0.43 -6.12 19.06
C CYS A 71 0.24 -6.09 17.68
N ARG A 72 0.13 -4.96 16.98
CA ARG A 72 0.82 -4.71 15.73
C ARG A 72 2.33 -4.74 15.95
N ASP A 73 3.02 -5.36 15.01
CA ASP A 73 4.46 -5.60 15.07
C ASP A 73 5.06 -5.26 13.70
N ASP A 74 5.46 -4.00 13.55
CA ASP A 74 5.95 -3.45 12.28
C ASP A 74 7.34 -4.00 11.89
N LEU A 75 8.08 -4.60 12.82
CA LEU A 75 9.42 -5.14 12.58
C LEU A 75 9.40 -6.65 12.32
N GLY A 76 8.45 -7.38 12.90
CA GLY A 76 8.31 -8.82 12.75
C GLY A 76 7.23 -9.22 11.75
N GLU A 77 6.14 -9.79 12.25
CA GLU A 77 5.13 -10.48 11.44
C GLU A 77 4.28 -9.53 10.59
N HIS A 78 4.00 -8.33 11.11
CA HIS A 78 3.16 -7.32 10.44
C HIS A 78 3.98 -6.32 9.62
N LYS A 79 5.27 -6.60 9.39
CA LYS A 79 6.13 -5.79 8.52
C LYS A 79 5.51 -5.68 7.13
N LEU A 80 5.45 -4.46 6.62
CA LEU A 80 5.07 -4.18 5.23
C LEU A 80 6.26 -4.46 4.31
N ILE A 81 6.07 -5.36 3.35
CA ILE A 81 7.10 -5.73 2.37
C ILE A 81 6.63 -5.35 0.95
N PRO A 82 7.47 -4.70 0.13
CA PRO A 82 7.14 -4.43 -1.25
C PRO A 82 7.10 -5.71 -2.06
N ARG A 83 6.31 -5.70 -3.16
CA ARG A 83 6.21 -6.83 -4.10
C ARG A 83 7.57 -7.42 -4.49
N THR A 84 8.58 -6.57 -4.71
CA THR A 84 9.94 -6.99 -5.10
C THR A 84 10.64 -7.77 -3.98
N GLU A 85 10.60 -7.29 -2.73
CA GLU A 85 11.15 -7.97 -1.56
C GLU A 85 10.42 -9.28 -1.27
N ALA A 86 9.10 -9.30 -1.42
CA ALA A 86 8.28 -10.49 -1.25
C ALA A 86 8.68 -11.59 -2.25
N LYS A 87 8.86 -11.23 -3.53
CA LYS A 87 9.34 -12.17 -4.56
C LYS A 87 10.73 -12.70 -4.27
N SER A 88 11.68 -11.83 -3.92
CA SER A 88 13.07 -12.25 -3.68
C SER A 88 13.21 -13.11 -2.42
N THR A 89 12.50 -12.76 -1.35
CA THR A 89 12.58 -13.46 -0.06
C THR A 89 11.95 -14.85 -0.12
N TYR A 90 10.82 -14.98 -0.81
CA TYR A 90 10.04 -16.22 -0.87
C TYR A 90 10.16 -16.96 -2.22
N LEU A 91 11.05 -16.51 -3.12
CA LEU A 91 11.26 -17.06 -4.47
C LEU A 91 9.97 -17.20 -5.29
N LEU A 92 9.02 -16.27 -5.08
CA LEU A 92 7.71 -16.27 -5.74
C LEU A 92 7.78 -15.64 -7.12
N LYS A 93 6.97 -16.15 -8.04
CA LYS A 93 6.75 -15.55 -9.36
C LYS A 93 5.61 -14.54 -9.31
N ASP A 94 5.50 -13.71 -10.35
CA ASP A 94 4.40 -12.77 -10.48
C ASP A 94 3.02 -13.46 -10.51
N CYS A 95 2.93 -14.63 -11.13
CA CYS A 95 1.71 -15.43 -11.14
C CYS A 95 1.30 -15.90 -9.74
N ASP A 96 2.25 -16.20 -8.86
CA ASP A 96 1.97 -16.71 -7.52
C ASP A 96 1.37 -15.63 -6.61
N LEU A 97 1.63 -14.36 -6.92
CA LEU A 97 1.04 -13.21 -6.21
C LEU A 97 -0.27 -12.76 -6.85
N ASP A 98 -0.37 -12.78 -8.18
CA ASP A 98 -1.54 -12.25 -8.91
C ASP A 98 -2.68 -13.26 -9.05
N LEU A 99 -2.37 -14.55 -9.17
CA LEU A 99 -3.34 -15.63 -9.36
C LEU A 99 -3.65 -16.40 -8.07
N ARG A 100 -3.13 -15.95 -6.92
CA ARG A 100 -3.39 -16.60 -5.63
C ARG A 100 -4.88 -16.58 -5.31
N ASN A 101 -5.39 -17.70 -4.83
CA ASN A 101 -6.73 -17.83 -4.27
C ASN A 101 -6.63 -18.28 -2.80
N PRO A 102 -7.08 -17.49 -1.81
CA PRO A 102 -7.69 -16.16 -1.93
C PRO A 102 -6.69 -15.08 -2.40
N PRO A 103 -7.16 -14.00 -3.07
CA PRO A 103 -6.30 -12.91 -3.50
C PRO A 103 -5.66 -12.22 -2.29
N LEU A 104 -4.41 -11.76 -2.46
CA LEU A 104 -3.72 -11.01 -1.42
C LEU A 104 -4.14 -9.54 -1.46
N ARG A 105 -4.51 -9.01 -0.29
CA ARG A 105 -4.74 -7.58 -0.12
C ARG A 105 -3.40 -6.84 -0.06
N PHE A 106 -3.35 -5.64 -0.62
CA PHE A 106 -2.15 -4.82 -0.66
C PHE A 106 -2.48 -3.36 -0.44
N TRP A 107 -1.50 -2.59 0.02
CA TRP A 107 -1.58 -1.13 0.08
C TRP A 107 -0.73 -0.50 -1.02
N ALA A 108 -1.38 0.23 -1.93
CA ALA A 108 -0.69 0.99 -2.97
C ALA A 108 -0.13 2.31 -2.41
N LYS A 109 1.16 2.56 -2.64
CA LYS A 109 1.84 3.82 -2.31
C LYS A 109 2.63 4.31 -3.52
N LYS A 110 2.84 5.62 -3.65
CA LYS A 110 3.72 6.18 -4.68
C LYS A 110 5.09 5.54 -4.64
N ASN A 111 5.64 5.30 -5.82
CA ASN A 111 6.94 4.70 -5.96
C ASN A 111 8.02 5.68 -5.46
N PRO A 112 8.87 5.30 -4.48
CA PRO A 112 9.85 6.20 -3.87
C PRO A 112 10.96 6.63 -4.85
N HIS A 113 11.22 5.86 -5.91
CA HIS A 113 12.26 6.20 -6.89
C HIS A 113 11.80 7.30 -7.86
N ASN A 114 10.57 7.22 -8.32
CA ASN A 114 9.97 8.22 -9.16
C ASN A 114 8.46 8.16 -8.98
N PRO A 115 7.82 9.23 -8.48
CA PRO A 115 6.38 9.23 -8.27
C PRO A 115 5.64 8.94 -9.56
N ARG A 116 6.17 9.28 -10.75
CA ARG A 116 5.56 9.02 -12.08
C ARG A 116 5.50 7.53 -12.46
N TYR A 117 6.29 6.65 -11.83
CA TYR A 117 6.21 5.20 -12.05
C TYR A 117 4.97 4.60 -11.40
N GLY A 118 4.57 3.40 -11.86
CA GLY A 118 3.45 2.67 -11.26
C GLY A 118 3.59 2.53 -9.74
N ASP A 119 2.46 2.61 -9.05
CA ASP A 119 2.42 2.56 -7.58
C ASP A 119 3.03 1.25 -7.07
N MET A 120 3.78 1.38 -5.97
CA MET A 120 4.35 0.27 -5.26
C MET A 120 3.24 -0.42 -4.44
N LYS A 121 3.15 -1.74 -4.57
CA LYS A 121 2.27 -2.58 -3.75
C LYS A 121 3.04 -3.08 -2.53
N LEU A 122 2.51 -2.78 -1.35
CA LEU A 122 2.98 -3.28 -0.06
C LEU A 122 2.06 -4.41 0.41
N TYR A 123 2.66 -5.53 0.81
CA TYR A 123 1.98 -6.69 1.37
C TYR A 123 2.39 -6.86 2.84
N LEU A 124 1.54 -7.48 3.66
CA LEU A 124 1.98 -7.92 4.99
C LEU A 124 2.88 -9.14 4.86
N LYS A 125 3.99 -9.15 5.60
CA LYS A 125 4.91 -10.29 5.64
C LYS A 125 4.20 -11.59 6.05
N CYS A 126 3.32 -11.54 7.06
CA CYS A 126 2.53 -12.70 7.49
C CYS A 126 1.53 -13.22 6.43
N GLN A 127 1.15 -12.42 5.43
CA GLN A 127 0.29 -12.89 4.33
C GLN A 127 1.07 -13.65 3.26
N VAL A 128 2.34 -13.30 3.06
CA VAL A 128 3.19 -13.87 2.01
C VAL A 128 4.04 -15.03 2.52
N GLY A 129 4.60 -14.90 3.73
CA GLY A 129 5.31 -15.97 4.41
C GLY A 129 4.33 -17.02 4.91
N LEU A 130 4.30 -18.16 4.22
CA LEU A 130 3.73 -19.42 4.71
C LEU A 130 4.66 -20.08 5.72
#